data_AF-J3IG13-F1
#
_entry.id   AF-J3IG13-F1
#
_cell.length_a   1.000
_cell.length_b   1.000
_cell.length_c   1.000
_cell.angle_alpha   90.00
_cell.angle_beta   90.00
_cell.angle_gamma   90.00
#
_symmetry.space_group_name_H-M   'P 1'
#
loop_
_entity.id
_entity.type
_entity.pdbx_description
1 polymer ?
#
loop_
_entity_poly.entity_id
_entity_poly.type
_entity_poly.pdbx_seq_one_letter_code
_entity_poly.pdbx_strand_id
1 'polypeptide(L)'
;MLSESGVYALLVYHYVPGNRLLREWLTNEVVPTLRDAADSGDSNRPMLSLLDWPEMSLSLLHWQDEGWIRLRDMPYLLNDQKPRRASLEKPWWRRVAQVFQSSKHSMG
;
A
#
# COMPACT_ATOMS: atom_id res chain seq x y z
N MET A 1 8.30 -1.86 -27.92
CA MET A 1 7.95 -1.03 -26.75
C MET A 1 9.05 -1.17 -25.72
N LEU A 2 9.41 -0.09 -25.03
CA LEU A 2 10.48 -0.08 -24.02
C LEU A 2 9.89 -0.55 -22.67
N SER A 3 10.51 -1.53 -22.02
CA SER A 3 10.06 -2.04 -20.71
C SER A 3 10.82 -1.35 -19.57
N GLU A 4 10.13 -1.09 -18.46
CA GLU A 4 10.71 -0.51 -17.23
C GLU A 4 11.92 -1.32 -16.73
N SER A 5 11.81 -2.65 -16.72
CA SER A 5 12.91 -3.53 -16.31
C SER A 5 14.12 -3.43 -17.25
N GLY A 6 13.89 -3.17 -18.54
CA GLY A 6 14.94 -2.91 -19.52
C GLY A 6 15.67 -1.59 -19.26
N VAL A 7 14.95 -0.55 -18.84
CA VAL A 7 15.56 0.74 -18.47
C VAL A 7 16.41 0.61 -17.21
N TYR A 8 15.93 -0.11 -16.20
CA TYR A 8 16.74 -0.42 -15.01
C TYR A 8 17.97 -1.26 -15.35
N ALA A 9 17.85 -2.25 -16.24
CA ALA A 9 18.99 -3.02 -16.72
C ALA A 9 20.05 -2.14 -17.41
N LEU A 10 19.65 -1.12 -18.17
CA LEU A 10 20.59 -0.15 -18.76
C LEU A 10 21.29 0.68 -17.68
N LEU A 11 20.55 1.17 -16.68
CA LEU A 11 21.11 1.98 -15.60
C LEU A 11 22.12 1.21 -14.73
N VAL A 12 21.89 -0.10 -14.55
CA VAL A 12 22.71 -1.01 -13.73
C VAL A 12 23.87 -1.62 -14.52
N TYR A 13 23.60 -2.26 -15.66
CA TYR A 13 24.60 -3.05 -16.38
C TYR A 13 25.38 -2.25 -17.43
N HIS A 14 24.85 -1.14 -17.92
CA HIS A 14 25.47 -0.34 -18.99
C HIS A 14 25.90 1.04 -18.47
N TYR A 15 26.68 1.04 -17.39
CA TYR A 15 27.22 2.27 -16.82
C TYR A 15 28.35 2.83 -17.70
N VAL A 16 28.12 4.00 -18.30
CA VAL A 16 29.15 4.78 -19.02
C VAL A 16 29.25 6.18 -18.39
N PRO A 17 30.38 6.54 -17.76
CA PRO A 17 30.52 7.79 -17.00
C PRO A 17 30.41 9.05 -17.89
N GLY A 18 30.74 8.94 -19.19
CA GLY A 18 30.62 10.05 -20.15
C GLY A 18 29.18 10.45 -20.48
N ASN A 19 28.20 9.59 -20.17
CA ASN A 19 26.79 9.77 -20.54
C ASN A 19 25.93 10.17 -19.34
N ARG A 20 26.42 11.09 -18.50
CA ARG A 20 25.72 11.55 -17.29
C ARG A 20 24.36 12.16 -17.60
N LEU A 21 24.27 12.97 -18.67
CA LEU A 21 23.02 13.58 -19.12
C LEU A 21 21.98 12.53 -19.55
N LEU A 22 22.42 11.45 -20.22
CA LEU A 22 21.53 10.36 -20.60
C LEU A 22 20.99 9.62 -19.38
N ARG A 23 21.84 9.41 -18.36
CA ARG A 23 21.42 8.81 -17.09
C ARG A 23 20.42 9.70 -16.34
N GLU A 24 20.68 11.01 -16.28
CA GLU A 24 19.77 11.98 -15.68
C GLU A 24 18.43 11.99 -16.40
N TRP A 25 18.45 12.02 -17.74
CA TRP A 25 17.24 11.94 -18.55
C TRP A 25 16.50 10.61 -18.34
N LEU A 26 17.19 9.47 -18.32
CA LEU A 26 16.57 8.17 -18.05
C LEU A 26 15.92 8.12 -16.65
N THR A 27 16.61 8.62 -15.63
CA THR A 27 16.15 8.54 -14.24
C THR A 27 15.01 9.52 -13.94
N ASN A 28 15.09 10.73 -14.46
CA ASN A 28 14.18 11.81 -14.10
C ASN A 28 12.98 11.93 -15.05
N GLU A 29 13.12 11.51 -16.31
CA GLU A 29 12.06 11.66 -17.31
C GLU A 29 11.52 10.29 -17.74
N VAL A 30 12.39 9.38 -18.19
CA VAL A 30 11.94 8.14 -18.82
C VAL A 30 11.33 7.15 -17.81
N VAL A 31 12.01 6.91 -16.69
CA VAL A 31 11.50 5.97 -15.67
C VAL A 31 10.17 6.43 -15.09
N PRO A 32 9.99 7.70 -14.67
CA PRO A 32 8.70 8.20 -14.21
C PRO A 32 7.61 8.09 -15.28
N THR A 33 7.91 8.47 -16.52
CA THR A 33 6.94 8.41 -17.62
C THR A 33 6.51 6.97 -17.93
N LEU A 34 7.43 6.00 -17.88
CA LEU A 34 7.11 4.59 -18.07
C LEU A 34 6.26 4.03 -16.92
N ARG A 35 6.56 4.42 -15.67
CA ARG A 35 5.76 4.03 -14.50
C ARG A 35 4.35 4.62 -14.57
N ASP A 36 4.23 5.90 -14.87
CA ASP A 36 2.94 6.57 -15.00
C ASP A 36 2.10 5.97 -16.14
N ALA A 37 2.75 5.54 -17.23
CA ALA A 37 2.07 4.85 -18.33
C ALA A 37 1.62 3.43 -17.94
N ALA A 38 2.40 2.70 -17.14
CA ALA A 38 2.04 1.37 -16.63
C ALA A 38 0.91 1.45 -15.59
N ASP A 39 0.95 2.45 -14.70
CA ASP A 39 -0.04 2.68 -13.65
C ASP A 39 -1.42 3.14 -14.18
N SER A 40 -1.59 3.29 -15.49
CA SER A 40 -2.88 3.63 -16.11
C SER A 40 -3.94 2.52 -16.04
N GLY A 41 -3.55 1.28 -15.71
CA GLY A 41 -4.44 0.13 -15.53
C GLY A 41 -4.36 -0.57 -14.16
N ASP A 42 -3.31 -0.31 -13.37
CA ASP A 42 -3.04 -1.02 -12.13
C ASP A 42 -3.57 -0.27 -10.90
N SER A 43 -4.14 -1.00 -9.95
CA SER A 43 -4.72 -0.49 -8.68
C SER A 43 -3.68 0.10 -7.70
N ASN A 44 -2.49 0.47 -8.20
CA ASN A 44 -1.38 1.04 -7.46
C ASN A 44 -1.55 2.52 -7.13
N ARG A 45 -2.51 3.20 -7.76
CA ARG A 45 -2.79 4.58 -7.43
C ARG A 45 -3.47 4.67 -6.06
N PRO A 46 -3.04 5.57 -5.16
CA PRO A 46 -3.76 5.85 -3.92
C PRO A 46 -5.18 6.32 -4.28
N MET A 47 -6.18 5.52 -3.91
CA MET A 47 -7.56 5.90 -4.09
C MET A 47 -8.27 5.94 -2.74
N LEU A 48 -8.82 7.10 -2.41
CA LEU A 48 -9.59 7.28 -1.20
C LEU A 48 -11.05 6.92 -1.47
N SER A 49 -11.57 5.97 -0.71
CA SER A 49 -12.98 5.61 -0.68
C SER A 49 -13.53 5.75 0.75
N LEU A 50 -14.84 5.59 0.86
CA LEU A 50 -15.57 5.71 2.10
C LEU A 50 -16.27 4.37 2.33
N LEU A 51 -15.94 3.71 3.44
CA LEU A 51 -16.51 2.44 3.84
C LEU A 51 -17.72 2.71 4.73
N ASP A 52 -18.90 2.28 4.30
CA ASP A 52 -20.12 2.33 5.10
C ASP A 52 -20.06 1.27 6.20
N TRP A 53 -19.76 1.69 7.43
CA TRP A 53 -19.79 0.87 8.63
C TRP A 53 -21.12 1.09 9.37
N PRO A 54 -21.65 0.12 10.14
CA PRO A 54 -23.01 0.17 10.68
C PRO A 54 -23.41 1.46 11.42
N GLU A 55 -22.48 2.10 12.11
CA GLU A 55 -22.74 3.32 12.89
C GLU A 55 -21.94 4.54 12.40
N MET A 56 -21.04 4.37 11.42
CA MET A 56 -20.20 5.46 10.91
C MET A 56 -19.66 5.19 9.51
N SER A 57 -19.15 6.21 8.84
CA SER A 57 -18.36 6.03 7.63
C SER A 57 -16.87 6.18 7.91
N LEU A 58 -16.07 5.26 7.37
CA LEU A 58 -14.62 5.25 7.55
C LEU A 58 -13.90 5.58 6.25
N SER A 59 -12.86 6.40 6.33
CA SER A 59 -12.00 6.64 5.17
C SER A 59 -11.12 5.42 4.92
N LEU A 60 -11.27 4.78 3.75
CA LEU A 60 -10.49 3.63 3.30
C LEU A 60 -9.56 4.07 2.17
N LEU A 61 -8.26 3.85 2.33
CA LEU A 61 -7.28 4.10 1.28
C LEU A 61 -6.98 2.78 0.57
N HIS A 62 -7.30 2.70 -0.71
CA HIS A 62 -6.86 1.61 -1.58
C HIS A 62 -5.45 1.91 -2.08
N TRP A 63 -4.52 1.01 -1.82
CA TRP A 63 -3.12 1.11 -2.24
C TRP A 63 -2.54 -0.30 -2.41
N GLN A 64 -1.95 -0.58 -3.58
CA GLN A 64 -1.32 -1.88 -3.91
C GLN A 64 -2.27 -3.07 -3.66
N ASP A 65 -3.50 -2.97 -4.17
CA ASP A 65 -4.57 -3.97 -3.99
C ASP A 65 -5.02 -4.21 -2.53
N GLU A 66 -4.52 -3.42 -1.57
CA GLU A 66 -4.86 -3.52 -0.16
C GLU A 66 -5.66 -2.29 0.32
N GLY A 67 -6.55 -2.54 1.28
CA GLY A 67 -7.35 -1.52 1.95
C GLY A 67 -6.69 -1.08 3.27
N TRP A 68 -6.36 0.19 3.36
CA TRP A 68 -5.74 0.83 4.51
C TRP A 68 -6.75 1.69 5.26
N ILE A 69 -6.90 1.45 6.56
CA ILE A 69 -7.76 2.25 7.45
C ILE A 69 -6.88 3.05 8.40
N ARG A 70 -7.32 4.25 8.79
CA ARG A 70 -6.60 5.05 9.78
C ARG A 70 -6.57 4.31 11.13
N LEU A 71 -5.39 4.20 11.73
CA LEU A 71 -5.24 3.55 13.04
C LEU A 71 -6.07 4.22 14.15
N ARG A 72 -6.35 5.53 14.03
CA ARG A 72 -7.18 6.29 14.96
C ARG A 72 -8.64 5.82 14.99
N ASP A 73 -9.10 5.20 13.91
CA ASP A 73 -10.48 4.72 13.76
C ASP A 73 -10.64 3.28 14.29
N MET A 74 -9.52 2.62 14.63
CA MET A 74 -9.46 1.24 15.12
C MET A 74 -10.15 0.97 16.47
N PRO A 75 -10.15 1.90 17.46
CA PRO A 75 -10.86 1.70 18.73
C PRO A 75 -12.37 1.55 18.55
N TYR A 76 -12.96 2.26 17.58
CA TYR A 76 -14.39 2.20 17.29
C TYR A 76 -14.77 0.86 16.64
N LEU A 77 -13.93 0.35 15.73
CA LEU A 77 -14.12 -0.96 15.08
C LEU A 77 -14.10 -2.15 16.06
N LEU A 78 -13.30 -2.06 17.12
CA LEU A 78 -13.20 -3.11 18.14
C LEU A 78 -14.38 -3.09 19.11
N ASN A 79 -14.90 -1.91 19.43
CA ASN A 79 -15.95 -1.73 20.43
C ASN A 79 -17.34 -2.14 19.91
N ASP A 80 -17.61 -2.00 18.62
CA ASP A 80 -18.90 -2.37 17.99
C ASP A 80 -19.04 -3.86 17.67
N GLN A 81 -18.10 -4.71 18.08
CA GLN A 81 -18.17 -6.17 17.95
C GLN A 81 -19.22 -6.78 18.91
N LYS A 82 -20.48 -6.34 18.88
CA LYS A 82 -21.59 -7.22 19.26
C LYS A 82 -21.81 -8.19 18.10
N PRO A 83 -21.59 -9.50 18.29
CA PRO A 83 -21.43 -10.43 17.19
C PRO A 83 -22.80 -10.72 16.55
N ARG A 84 -23.15 -10.04 15.47
CA ARG A 84 -24.18 -10.52 14.54
C ARG A 84 -23.50 -11.23 13.38
N ARG A 85 -23.28 -12.53 13.59
CA ARG A 85 -23.03 -13.61 12.62
C ARG A 85 -22.98 -13.16 11.15
N ALA A 86 -21.78 -12.88 10.66
CA ALA A 86 -21.44 -13.04 9.25
C ALA A 86 -20.09 -13.77 9.21
N SER A 87 -20.17 -15.04 8.80
CA SER A 87 -19.02 -15.85 8.41
C SER A 87 -18.37 -15.18 7.20
N LEU A 88 -17.07 -14.92 7.31
CA LEU A 88 -16.06 -15.00 6.24
C LEU A 88 -14.71 -14.62 6.87
N GLU A 89 -13.76 -15.56 6.80
CA GLU A 89 -12.31 -15.44 6.97
C GLU A 89 -11.77 -14.44 8.01
N LYS A 90 -11.18 -14.96 9.09
CA LYS A 90 -10.57 -14.17 10.17
C LYS A 90 -9.54 -13.20 9.57
N PRO A 91 -9.72 -11.88 9.71
CA PRO A 91 -8.84 -10.92 9.07
C PRO A 91 -7.48 -10.88 9.80
N TRP A 92 -6.42 -10.84 9.00
CA TRP A 92 -5.01 -10.96 9.42
C TRP A 92 -4.60 -9.98 10.53
N TRP A 93 -5.23 -8.80 10.58
CA TRP A 93 -4.95 -7.76 11.57
C TRP A 93 -5.27 -8.18 13.02
N ARG A 94 -6.13 -9.20 13.23
CA ARG A 94 -6.37 -9.77 14.57
C ARG A 94 -5.11 -10.40 15.17
N ARG A 95 -4.24 -11.00 14.35
CA ARG A 95 -2.96 -11.57 14.83
C ARG A 95 -2.00 -10.46 15.26
N VAL A 96 -1.96 -9.35 14.52
CA VAL A 96 -1.11 -8.20 14.84
C VAL A 96 -1.58 -7.53 16.14
N ALA A 97 -2.89 -7.35 16.33
CA ALA A 97 -3.43 -6.80 17.57
C ALA A 97 -3.10 -7.66 18.81
N GLN A 98 -3.10 -8.99 18.68
CA GLN A 98 -2.72 -9.91 19.76
C GLN A 98 -1.25 -9.78 20.16
N VAL A 99 -0.34 -9.58 19.20
CA VAL A 99 1.08 -9.37 19.46
C VAL A 99 1.31 -8.09 20.28
N PHE A 100 0.58 -7.01 19.97
CA PHE A 100 0.69 -5.76 20.74
C PHE A 100 0.06 -5.85 22.13
N GLN A 101 -1.01 -6.65 22.31
CA GLN A 101 -1.62 -6.87 23.64
C GLN A 101 -0.73 -7.75 24.54
N SER A 102 -0.02 -8.74 23.97
CA SER A 102 0.90 -9.60 24.72
C SER A 102 2.09 -8.83 25.30
N SER A 103 2.48 -7.70 24.70
CA SER A 103 3.57 -6.86 25.20
C SER A 103 3.21 -6.08 26.47
N LYS A 104 1.92 -5.96 26.83
CA LYS A 104 1.48 -5.20 28.00
C LYS A 104 1.29 -6.04 29.28
N HIS A 105 1.27 -7.37 29.17
CA HIS A 105 1.02 -8.26 30.31
C HIS A 105 2.26 -8.89 30.95
N SER A 106 3.48 -8.53 30.50
CA SER A 106 4.74 -9.10 31.01
C SER A 106 5.59 -8.09 31.79
N MET A 107 4.98 -7.24 32.61
CA MET A 107 5.63 -6.58 33.75
C MET A 107 4.59 -6.42 34.87
N GLY A 108 4.53 -7.44 35.73
CA GLY A 108 3.78 -7.47 36.98
C GLY A 108 4.47 -8.47 37.89
#